data_AF-A0AAW6U6Z7-F1
#
_entry.id   AF-A0AAW6U6Z7-F1
#
_cell.length_a   1.000
_cell.length_b   1.000
_cell.length_c   1.000
_cell.angle_alpha   90.00
_cell.angle_beta   90.00
_cell.angle_gamma   90.00
#
_symmetry.space_group_name_H-M   'P 1'
#
loop_
_entity.id
_entity.type
_entity.pdbx_description
1 polymer ?
#
loop_
_entity_poly.entity_id
_entity_poly.type
_entity_poly.pdbx_seq_one_letter_code
_entity_poly.pdbx_strand_id
1 'polypeptide(L)'
;MKKVIGIIFTILLTIILVGCREEETKVTATFSEVDIMQNSISFDLDIQDPDQEITGEVYISLIKSNGEVVQTLDIDMEMDLTGVPFSNLVNTESYTIKVYATVGRKVHIIGEYTFQPASAQTVHITTPEQFLAMSSNRSGNYVLDNDIDFTGIEFVSPFTSAFSGTFDGQGHSIKNVTFTKVATYTGIFGYVSSAKIQNLVIENVTIGTPSAPLVMTTSTRTGILAGYISTSTAVVENVTIKNSSINYSTSSTVQAYVGGAVGEFRAKMTGIELDNVSVHLKSTSYGRIRLGGVIGTLSEEATLKEVSSNANVSLDFVGNNIRNREIRINVGGVIGYHNARNINRSVENIYSTGNVTVDLNFGTASNTTSGNYSVYVGGLAGIAYSNIHHAFYAGSIEVNHEKNDYESQVSKSFHIGGLMGFYGSNKTSTEVVRLGDNQSITIEVSDDVLLRASQTSGHSISTTIQNIGIFGSTHLMINQVSEVENDTSTVYNDLNDYFTSDWIQDAYEALTA
;
A
#
# COMPACT_ATOMS: atom_id res chain seq x y z
N MET A 1 68.44 61.15 8.93
CA MET A 1 67.84 60.74 10.21
C MET A 1 66.33 60.92 10.13
N LYS A 2 65.56 59.88 10.50
CA LYS A 2 64.14 59.84 10.93
C LYS A 2 63.10 60.42 9.94
N LYS A 3 62.52 59.56 9.07
CA LYS A 3 61.28 58.75 9.23
C LYS A 3 59.98 59.57 9.14
N VAL A 4 59.31 59.39 8.00
CA VAL A 4 58.08 60.04 7.52
C VAL A 4 56.85 59.21 7.92
N ILE A 5 55.79 59.91 8.32
CA ILE A 5 54.44 59.43 8.62
C ILE A 5 53.59 59.53 7.35
N GLY A 6 52.77 58.53 7.07
CA GLY A 6 51.69 58.60 6.09
C GLY A 6 50.82 57.35 6.11
N ILE A 7 49.71 57.40 6.83
CA ILE A 7 48.65 56.38 6.85
C ILE A 7 47.57 56.84 5.87
N ILE A 8 47.33 56.09 4.79
CA ILE A 8 46.11 56.13 3.99
C ILE A 8 45.70 54.69 3.67
N PHE A 9 44.41 54.43 3.91
CA PHE A 9 43.68 53.18 3.88
C PHE A 9 43.31 52.79 2.43
N THR A 10 43.65 51.58 1.97
CA THR A 10 43.02 51.03 0.75
C THR A 10 42.97 49.49 0.73
N ILE A 11 41.75 48.98 0.96
CA ILE A 11 41.04 47.88 0.28
C ILE A 11 41.78 46.54 0.09
N LEU A 12 41.39 45.54 0.88
CA LEU A 12 41.67 44.11 0.63
C LEU A 12 40.43 43.45 0.02
N LEU A 13 40.50 43.18 -1.27
CA LEU A 13 39.49 42.49 -2.07
C LEU A 13 39.44 41.00 -1.65
N THR A 14 38.37 40.58 -0.98
CA THR A 14 38.08 39.16 -0.72
C THR A 14 37.14 38.65 -1.81
N ILE A 15 37.67 37.83 -2.71
CA ILE A 15 36.89 37.12 -3.73
C ILE A 15 36.14 35.98 -3.01
N ILE A 16 34.85 36.16 -2.77
CA ILE A 16 33.94 35.06 -2.45
C ILE A 16 33.49 34.50 -3.80
N LEU A 17 34.07 33.36 -4.20
CA LEU A 17 33.46 32.48 -5.20
C LEU A 17 32.20 31.90 -4.56
N VAL A 18 31.08 32.61 -4.68
CA VAL A 18 29.75 32.04 -4.50
C VAL A 18 29.57 31.08 -5.66
N GLY A 19 29.81 29.79 -5.43
CA GLY A 19 29.24 28.76 -6.29
C GLY A 19 27.73 28.95 -6.25
N CYS A 20 27.13 29.30 -7.40
CA CYS A 20 25.68 29.29 -7.55
C CYS A 20 25.16 27.92 -7.12
N ARG A 21 24.49 27.86 -5.96
CA ARG A 21 23.50 26.83 -5.71
C ARG A 21 22.39 27.09 -6.72
N GLU A 22 22.16 26.17 -7.64
CA GLU A 22 20.92 26.18 -8.41
C GLU A 22 19.80 25.91 -7.42
N GLU A 23 18.94 26.91 -7.20
CA GLU A 23 17.67 26.68 -6.52
C GLU A 23 16.79 25.89 -7.50
N GLU A 24 16.43 24.67 -7.12
CA GLU A 24 15.43 23.87 -7.85
C GLU A 24 14.06 24.55 -7.68
N THR A 25 13.31 24.65 -8.78
CA THR A 25 11.96 25.23 -8.76
C THR A 25 10.99 24.35 -7.99
N LYS A 26 9.98 24.94 -7.32
CA LYS A 26 8.91 24.18 -6.66
C LYS A 26 7.71 23.90 -7.55
N VAL A 27 7.74 24.35 -8.80
CA VAL A 27 6.68 24.09 -9.76
C VAL A 27 6.65 22.60 -10.11
N THR A 28 5.46 21.99 -10.05
CA THR A 28 5.29 20.57 -10.41
C THR A 28 4.05 20.38 -11.27
N ALA A 29 4.05 19.33 -12.09
CA ALA A 29 2.91 18.89 -12.88
C ALA A 29 2.62 17.42 -12.59
N THR A 30 1.36 17.10 -12.27
CA THR A 30 0.91 15.74 -11.95
C THR A 30 -0.13 15.26 -12.95
N PHE A 31 0.02 14.02 -13.40
CA PHE A 31 -0.88 13.38 -14.34
C PHE A 31 -1.93 12.57 -13.59
N SER A 32 -3.19 12.66 -14.02
CA SER A 32 -4.30 11.86 -13.50
C SER A 32 -5.24 11.43 -14.63
N GLU A 33 -6.22 10.56 -14.33
CA GLU A 33 -7.17 10.00 -15.32
C GLU A 33 -6.55 9.58 -16.66
N VAL A 34 -5.39 8.93 -16.58
CA VAL A 34 -4.63 8.53 -17.78
C VAL A 34 -5.30 7.32 -18.43
N ASP A 35 -5.82 7.53 -19.65
CA ASP A 35 -6.40 6.49 -20.48
C ASP A 35 -5.53 6.26 -21.72
N ILE A 36 -4.91 5.09 -21.81
CA ILE A 36 -4.01 4.70 -22.88
C ILE A 36 -4.74 3.75 -23.83
N MET A 37 -4.97 4.22 -25.05
CA MET A 37 -5.63 3.48 -26.11
C MET A 37 -4.63 2.98 -27.15
N GLN A 38 -5.11 2.29 -28.18
CA GLN A 38 -4.26 1.65 -29.19
C GLN A 38 -3.43 2.63 -30.03
N ASN A 39 -3.93 3.84 -30.21
CA ASN A 39 -3.30 4.87 -31.04
C ASN A 39 -3.41 6.27 -30.41
N SER A 40 -3.77 6.35 -29.14
CA SER A 40 -3.95 7.61 -28.44
C SER A 40 -3.73 7.45 -26.95
N ILE A 41 -3.55 8.57 -26.28
CA ILE A 41 -3.62 8.71 -24.84
C ILE A 41 -4.45 9.96 -24.54
N SER A 42 -5.24 9.91 -23.48
CA SER A 42 -5.82 11.09 -22.85
C SER A 42 -5.47 11.11 -21.37
N PHE A 43 -5.31 12.30 -20.79
CA PHE A 43 -4.98 12.45 -19.38
C PHE A 43 -5.43 13.81 -18.87
N ASP A 44 -5.63 13.90 -17.56
CA ASP A 44 -5.81 15.14 -16.85
C ASP A 44 -4.44 15.61 -16.32
N LEU A 45 -4.19 16.93 -16.36
CA LEU A 45 -2.94 17.52 -15.88
C LEU A 45 -3.22 18.59 -14.83
N ASP A 46 -2.62 18.44 -13.65
CA ASP A 46 -2.67 19.44 -12.59
C ASP A 46 -1.28 20.08 -12.37
N ILE A 47 -1.19 21.39 -12.52
CA ILE A 47 0.06 22.16 -12.39
C ILE A 47 0.01 22.98 -11.10
N GLN A 48 0.97 22.71 -10.22
CA GLN A 48 1.10 23.37 -8.92
C GLN A 48 2.28 24.34 -8.95
N ASP A 49 1.99 25.63 -8.77
CA ASP A 49 2.97 26.72 -8.66
C ASP A 49 2.76 27.50 -7.34
N PRO A 50 3.21 26.94 -6.20
CA PRO A 50 2.90 27.50 -4.88
C PRO A 50 3.55 28.87 -4.61
N ASP A 51 4.69 29.14 -5.25
CA ASP A 51 5.50 30.34 -5.03
C ASP A 51 5.35 31.37 -6.19
N GLN A 52 4.45 31.11 -7.14
CA GLN A 52 4.23 31.94 -8.35
C GLN A 52 5.52 32.16 -9.14
N GLU A 53 6.28 31.09 -9.34
CA GLU A 53 7.58 31.07 -9.99
C GLU A 53 7.50 31.05 -11.52
N ILE A 54 6.37 30.63 -12.10
CA ILE A 54 6.22 30.56 -13.56
C ILE A 54 6.21 31.98 -14.13
N THR A 55 7.21 32.30 -14.95
CA THR A 55 7.36 33.63 -15.57
C THR A 55 7.21 33.62 -17.08
N GLY A 56 6.92 32.47 -17.69
CA GLY A 56 6.83 32.33 -19.14
C GLY A 56 6.00 31.13 -19.57
N GLU A 57 6.27 30.63 -20.77
CA GLU A 57 5.48 29.58 -21.40
C GLU A 57 5.53 28.25 -20.64
N VAL A 58 4.38 27.59 -20.63
CA VAL A 58 4.19 26.21 -20.20
C VAL A 58 3.77 25.42 -21.44
N TYR A 59 4.40 24.28 -21.69
CA TYR A 59 4.06 23.42 -22.82
C TYR A 59 4.33 21.95 -22.51
N ILE A 60 3.63 21.09 -23.23
CA ILE A 60 3.75 19.64 -23.13
C ILE A 60 4.39 19.13 -24.41
N SER A 61 5.43 18.31 -24.31
CA SER A 61 5.97 17.59 -25.46
C SER A 61 5.77 16.09 -25.32
N LEU A 62 5.23 15.46 -26.36
CA LEU A 62 5.26 14.02 -26.55
C LEU A 62 6.52 13.63 -27.31
N ILE A 63 7.32 12.75 -26.73
CA ILE A 63 8.66 12.40 -27.20
C ILE A 63 8.76 10.89 -27.36
N LYS A 64 9.33 10.39 -28.46
CA LYS A 64 9.64 8.97 -28.62
C LYS A 64 10.85 8.56 -27.78
N SER A 65 10.99 7.25 -27.55
CA SER A 65 12.16 6.66 -26.87
C SER A 65 13.52 7.03 -27.49
N ASN A 66 13.58 7.34 -28.79
CA ASN A 66 14.79 7.79 -29.50
C ASN A 66 15.10 9.29 -29.32
N GLY A 67 14.29 10.03 -28.56
CA GLY A 67 14.43 11.47 -28.31
C GLY A 67 13.72 12.38 -29.33
N GLU A 68 13.06 11.83 -30.34
CA GLU A 68 12.30 12.60 -31.32
C GLU A 68 11.03 13.19 -30.70
N VAL A 69 10.87 14.51 -30.77
CA VAL A 69 9.62 15.18 -30.37
C VAL A 69 8.57 14.95 -31.45
N VAL A 70 7.48 14.29 -31.07
CA VAL A 70 6.35 13.93 -31.95
C VAL A 70 5.37 15.09 -32.07
N GLN A 71 5.03 15.70 -30.94
CA GLN A 71 4.05 16.76 -30.85
C GLN A 71 4.37 17.62 -29.63
N THR A 72 4.18 18.94 -29.77
CA THR A 72 4.20 19.88 -28.64
C THR A 72 2.84 20.58 -28.58
N LEU A 73 2.32 20.75 -27.38
CA LEU A 73 1.09 21.47 -27.08
C LEU A 73 1.41 22.61 -26.11
N ASP A 74 1.19 23.85 -26.53
CA ASP A 74 1.31 25.00 -25.64
C ASP A 74 0.11 25.04 -24.69
N ILE A 75 0.38 25.37 -23.43
CA ILE A 75 -0.62 25.37 -22.35
C ILE A 75 -0.90 26.81 -21.94
N ASP A 76 -2.17 27.18 -22.05
CA ASP A 76 -2.70 28.36 -21.39
C ASP A 76 -3.11 27.98 -19.96
N MET A 77 -2.53 28.66 -18.97
CA MET A 77 -2.75 28.37 -17.55
C MET A 77 -4.18 28.69 -17.08
N GLU A 78 -4.98 29.38 -17.89
CA GLU A 78 -6.41 29.60 -17.60
C GLU A 78 -7.31 28.46 -18.07
N MET A 79 -6.79 27.48 -18.84
CA MET A 79 -7.57 26.34 -19.32
C MET A 79 -7.70 25.25 -18.27
N ASP A 80 -8.87 24.59 -18.27
CA ASP A 80 -9.04 23.30 -17.61
C ASP A 80 -8.30 22.22 -18.41
N LEU A 81 -7.31 21.57 -17.80
CA LEU A 81 -6.43 20.60 -18.46
C LEU A 81 -6.94 19.19 -18.27
N THR A 82 -8.23 18.99 -18.55
CA THR A 82 -8.90 17.70 -18.48
C THR A 82 -8.95 17.04 -19.87
N GLY A 83 -8.66 15.74 -19.93
CA GLY A 83 -8.73 14.93 -21.14
C GLY A 83 -7.77 15.34 -22.26
N VAL A 84 -6.58 15.87 -21.93
CA VAL A 84 -5.56 16.33 -22.90
C VAL A 84 -5.16 15.18 -23.83
N PRO A 85 -5.42 15.27 -25.15
CA PRO A 85 -5.24 14.13 -26.05
C PRO A 85 -3.92 14.18 -26.83
N PHE A 86 -3.28 13.03 -26.97
CA PHE A 86 -2.38 12.74 -28.08
C PHE A 86 -2.95 11.58 -28.91
N SER A 87 -2.87 11.68 -30.23
CA SER A 87 -3.43 10.69 -31.16
C SER A 87 -2.43 10.30 -32.25
N ASN A 88 -2.77 9.30 -33.06
CA ASN A 88 -1.91 8.74 -34.12
C ASN A 88 -0.60 8.14 -33.57
N LEU A 89 -0.66 7.59 -32.37
CA LEU A 89 0.45 6.89 -31.74
C LEU A 89 0.60 5.49 -32.31
N VAL A 90 1.84 5.01 -32.35
CA VAL A 90 2.20 3.67 -32.81
C VAL A 90 2.36 2.80 -31.58
N ASN A 91 1.51 1.79 -31.43
CA ASN A 91 1.51 0.91 -30.25
C ASN A 91 2.78 0.05 -30.05
N THR A 92 3.65 -0.08 -31.05
CA THR A 92 4.95 -0.74 -30.89
C THR A 92 6.03 0.19 -30.35
N GLU A 93 5.75 1.49 -30.23
CA GLU A 93 6.69 2.52 -29.80
C GLU A 93 6.38 2.99 -28.38
N SER A 94 7.42 3.24 -27.58
CA SER A 94 7.28 3.91 -26.29
C SER A 94 7.41 5.42 -26.44
N TYR A 95 6.58 6.14 -25.70
CA TYR A 95 6.50 7.59 -25.68
C TYR A 95 6.68 8.11 -24.25
N THR A 96 7.17 9.33 -24.15
CA THR A 96 7.34 10.08 -22.91
C THR A 96 6.71 11.45 -23.11
N ILE A 97 5.73 11.79 -22.28
CA ILE A 97 5.18 13.13 -22.16
C ILE A 97 6.03 13.89 -21.16
N LYS A 98 6.53 15.07 -21.53
CA LYS A 98 7.24 15.99 -20.64
C LYS A 98 6.50 17.31 -20.58
N VAL A 99 6.25 17.79 -19.38
CA VAL A 99 5.68 19.11 -19.12
C VAL A 99 6.82 20.05 -18.78
N TYR A 100 6.90 21.14 -19.51
CA TYR A 100 7.91 22.17 -19.36
C TYR A 100 7.28 23.45 -18.85
N ALA A 101 7.95 24.14 -17.93
CA ALA A 101 7.59 25.49 -17.52
C ALA A 101 8.82 26.40 -17.49
N THR A 102 8.62 27.67 -17.88
CA THR A 102 9.67 28.68 -17.84
C THR A 102 9.65 29.41 -16.50
N VAL A 103 10.72 29.23 -15.71
CA VAL A 103 10.94 29.89 -14.42
C VAL A 103 12.14 30.82 -14.52
N GLY A 104 11.89 32.12 -14.39
CA GLY A 104 12.85 33.18 -14.66
C GLY A 104 13.32 33.20 -16.12
N ARG A 105 14.50 32.64 -16.39
CA ARG A 105 15.11 32.56 -17.74
C ARG A 105 15.46 31.14 -18.17
N LYS A 106 15.06 30.14 -17.39
CA LYS A 106 15.36 28.73 -17.62
C LYS A 106 14.06 27.97 -17.83
N VAL A 107 14.13 26.94 -18.67
CA VAL A 107 13.04 25.97 -18.86
C VAL A 107 13.31 24.78 -17.94
N HIS A 108 12.32 24.41 -17.14
CA HIS A 108 12.36 23.27 -16.24
C HIS A 108 11.38 22.20 -16.70
N ILE A 109 11.74 20.92 -16.56
CA ILE A 109 10.79 19.82 -16.65
C ILE A 109 10.09 19.73 -15.30
N ILE A 110 8.78 19.94 -15.28
CA ILE A 110 7.97 19.97 -14.06
C ILE A 110 7.10 18.70 -13.91
N GLY A 111 6.99 17.88 -14.95
CA GLY A 111 6.34 16.57 -14.91
C GLY A 111 6.77 15.68 -16.09
N GLU A 112 6.80 14.37 -15.89
CA GLU A 112 7.15 13.39 -16.92
C GLU A 112 6.29 12.12 -16.80
N TYR A 113 5.79 11.62 -17.92
CA TYR A 113 5.00 10.39 -17.98
C TYR A 113 5.39 9.51 -19.18
N THR A 114 5.90 8.31 -18.93
CA THR A 114 6.28 7.37 -19.99
C THR A 114 5.27 6.24 -20.12
N PHE A 115 4.86 5.95 -21.35
CA PHE A 115 3.89 4.92 -21.68
C PHE A 115 4.16 4.28 -23.04
N GLN A 116 3.44 3.21 -23.34
CA GLN A 116 3.35 2.60 -24.65
C GLN A 116 1.85 2.46 -24.98
N PRO A 117 1.37 2.87 -26.16
CA PRO A 117 -0.03 2.71 -26.51
C PRO A 117 -0.45 1.25 -26.41
N ALA A 118 -1.71 1.00 -26.07
CA ALA A 118 -2.21 -0.34 -25.87
C ALA A 118 -2.04 -1.19 -27.13
N SER A 119 -1.79 -2.49 -26.98
CA SER A 119 -1.66 -3.37 -28.14
C SER A 119 -2.95 -3.35 -28.98
N ALA A 120 -2.83 -3.24 -30.31
CA ALA A 120 -3.98 -3.32 -31.21
C ALA A 120 -4.63 -4.69 -31.23
N GLN A 121 -3.87 -5.72 -30.85
CA GLN A 121 -4.30 -7.09 -30.86
C GLN A 121 -4.73 -7.52 -29.46
N THR A 122 -6.01 -7.83 -29.31
CA THR A 122 -6.50 -8.55 -28.14
C THR A 122 -6.11 -10.03 -28.26
N VAL A 123 -5.44 -10.54 -27.24
CA VAL A 123 -5.07 -11.94 -27.12
C VAL A 123 -6.08 -12.62 -26.21
N HIS A 124 -6.79 -13.59 -26.77
CA HIS A 124 -7.78 -14.38 -26.06
C HIS A 124 -7.10 -15.57 -25.36
N ILE A 125 -7.28 -15.66 -24.05
CA ILE A 125 -6.74 -16.72 -23.21
C ILE A 125 -7.89 -17.65 -22.83
N THR A 126 -7.69 -18.93 -23.15
CA THR A 126 -8.63 -20.03 -22.90
C THR A 126 -7.97 -21.17 -22.14
N THR A 127 -6.63 -21.20 -22.06
CA THR A 127 -5.86 -22.25 -21.37
C THR A 127 -4.77 -21.68 -20.44
N PRO A 128 -4.35 -22.46 -19.42
CA PRO A 128 -3.21 -22.13 -18.57
C PRO A 128 -1.92 -21.84 -19.34
N GLU A 129 -1.62 -22.59 -20.40
CA GLU A 129 -0.41 -22.40 -21.22
C GLU A 129 -0.41 -21.04 -21.92
N GLN A 130 -1.58 -20.58 -22.40
CA GLN A 130 -1.72 -19.26 -23.00
C GLN A 130 -1.50 -18.14 -21.98
N PHE A 131 -1.99 -18.33 -20.75
CA PHE A 131 -1.68 -17.42 -19.65
C PHE A 131 -0.17 -17.39 -19.35
N LEU A 132 0.47 -18.57 -19.27
CA LEU A 132 1.92 -18.65 -19.04
C LEU A 132 2.76 -18.02 -20.16
N ALA A 133 2.25 -18.06 -21.41
CA ALA A 133 2.89 -17.46 -22.57
C ALA A 133 2.92 -15.92 -22.54
N MET A 134 2.15 -15.26 -21.67
CA MET A 134 2.23 -13.80 -21.47
C MET A 134 3.65 -13.34 -21.07
N SER A 135 4.49 -14.25 -20.60
CA SER A 135 5.91 -14.00 -20.34
C SER A 135 6.70 -13.53 -21.57
N SER A 136 6.23 -13.78 -22.79
CA SER A 136 6.85 -13.24 -24.01
C SER A 136 6.38 -11.83 -24.36
N ASN A 137 5.25 -11.37 -23.82
CA ASN A 137 4.70 -10.04 -24.10
C ASN A 137 3.91 -9.47 -22.91
N ARG A 138 4.60 -8.79 -21.98
CA ARG A 138 3.97 -8.25 -20.75
C ARG A 138 3.29 -6.88 -20.93
N SER A 139 3.24 -6.34 -22.14
CA SER A 139 2.54 -5.11 -22.50
C SER A 139 1.32 -5.35 -23.41
N GLY A 140 0.97 -6.62 -23.67
CA GLY A 140 -0.19 -6.98 -24.49
C GLY A 140 -1.54 -6.67 -23.85
N ASN A 141 -2.59 -6.76 -24.67
CA ASN A 141 -3.98 -6.73 -24.22
C ASN A 141 -4.52 -8.16 -24.17
N TYR A 142 -4.99 -8.59 -23.02
CA TYR A 142 -5.40 -9.96 -22.75
C TYR A 142 -6.80 -10.01 -22.20
N VAL A 143 -7.59 -10.98 -22.68
CA VAL A 143 -8.91 -11.29 -22.14
C VAL A 143 -9.02 -12.77 -21.86
N LEU A 144 -9.72 -13.14 -20.78
CA LEU A 144 -10.18 -14.52 -20.60
C LEU A 144 -11.48 -14.72 -21.39
N ASP A 145 -11.55 -15.79 -22.18
CA ASP A 145 -12.81 -16.22 -22.84
C ASP A 145 -13.52 -17.34 -22.06
N ASN A 146 -12.84 -17.92 -21.06
CA ASN A 146 -13.37 -18.92 -20.14
C ASN A 146 -12.52 -18.98 -18.87
N ASP A 147 -13.05 -19.69 -17.86
CA ASP A 147 -12.29 -20.06 -16.67
C ASP A 147 -11.06 -20.90 -17.06
N ILE A 148 -9.90 -20.60 -16.48
CA ILE A 148 -8.68 -21.39 -16.63
C ILE A 148 -8.33 -22.10 -15.32
N ASP A 149 -7.95 -23.37 -15.41
CA ASP A 149 -7.70 -24.25 -14.25
C ASP A 149 -6.27 -24.79 -14.29
N PHE A 150 -5.47 -24.49 -13.27
CA PHE A 150 -4.08 -24.92 -13.13
C PHE A 150 -3.90 -26.28 -12.45
N THR A 151 -4.97 -27.06 -12.24
CA THR A 151 -4.88 -28.40 -11.65
C THR A 151 -3.91 -29.30 -12.44
N GLY A 152 -2.87 -29.77 -11.77
CA GLY A 152 -1.85 -30.62 -12.38
C GLY A 152 -0.88 -29.89 -13.32
N ILE A 153 -0.97 -28.56 -13.41
CA ILE A 153 -0.10 -27.72 -14.25
C ILE A 153 0.82 -26.92 -13.33
N GLU A 154 2.11 -26.96 -13.60
CA GLU A 154 3.08 -26.18 -12.83
C GLU A 154 2.86 -24.68 -13.08
N PHE A 155 2.57 -23.94 -12.01
CA PHE A 155 2.45 -22.48 -12.09
C PHE A 155 3.80 -21.81 -11.86
N VAL A 156 4.25 -21.07 -12.87
CA VAL A 156 5.35 -20.11 -12.75
C VAL A 156 4.82 -18.77 -13.21
N SER A 157 4.75 -17.78 -12.29
CA SER A 157 4.23 -16.46 -12.64
C SER A 157 4.97 -15.90 -13.87
N PRO A 158 4.24 -15.51 -14.93
CA PRO A 158 4.84 -14.86 -16.08
C PRO A 158 5.54 -13.55 -15.71
N PHE A 159 5.24 -12.95 -14.57
CA PHE A 159 5.53 -11.55 -14.27
C PHE A 159 6.67 -11.39 -13.26
N THR A 160 7.77 -12.10 -13.51
CA THR A 160 9.07 -11.85 -12.87
C THR A 160 9.66 -10.49 -13.25
N SER A 161 9.12 -9.86 -14.29
CA SER A 161 9.30 -8.47 -14.72
C SER A 161 7.93 -7.80 -14.85
N ALA A 162 7.91 -6.47 -14.93
CA ALA A 162 6.69 -5.68 -14.91
C ALA A 162 5.66 -6.09 -15.97
N PHE A 163 4.41 -6.30 -15.55
CA PHE A 163 3.23 -6.21 -16.40
C PHE A 163 2.83 -4.75 -16.57
N SER A 164 2.60 -4.32 -17.81
CA SER A 164 2.19 -2.95 -18.16
C SER A 164 1.13 -2.94 -19.27
N GLY A 165 0.42 -4.06 -19.43
CA GLY A 165 -0.63 -4.23 -20.41
C GLY A 165 -2.02 -4.15 -19.77
N THR A 166 -3.00 -4.76 -20.43
CA THR A 166 -4.37 -4.89 -19.92
C THR A 166 -4.73 -6.36 -19.78
N PHE A 167 -5.38 -6.72 -18.68
CA PHE A 167 -5.90 -8.05 -18.42
C PHE A 167 -7.35 -7.94 -17.95
N ASP A 168 -8.28 -8.36 -18.79
CA ASP A 168 -9.70 -8.41 -18.46
C ASP A 168 -10.13 -9.86 -18.25
N GLY A 169 -10.55 -10.20 -17.03
CA GLY A 169 -11.09 -11.52 -16.74
C GLY A 169 -12.48 -11.73 -17.35
N GLN A 170 -13.21 -10.68 -17.76
CA GLN A 170 -14.59 -10.75 -18.25
C GLN A 170 -15.54 -11.53 -17.31
N GLY A 171 -15.23 -11.56 -16.00
CA GLY A 171 -15.95 -12.34 -14.99
C GLY A 171 -15.52 -13.81 -14.89
N HIS A 172 -14.57 -14.26 -15.70
CA HIS A 172 -13.97 -15.60 -15.63
C HIS A 172 -12.92 -15.72 -14.53
N SER A 173 -12.59 -16.97 -14.21
CA SER A 173 -11.72 -17.31 -13.09
C SER A 173 -10.36 -17.85 -13.51
N ILE A 174 -9.34 -17.57 -12.68
CA ILE A 174 -8.09 -18.34 -12.62
C ILE A 174 -8.15 -19.23 -11.38
N LYS A 175 -8.12 -20.56 -11.57
CA LYS A 175 -8.35 -21.54 -10.51
C LYS A 175 -7.14 -22.41 -10.20
N ASN A 176 -7.09 -22.89 -8.96
CA ASN A 176 -6.24 -24.02 -8.52
C ASN A 176 -4.73 -23.78 -8.70
N VAL A 177 -4.29 -22.54 -8.55
CA VAL A 177 -2.86 -22.18 -8.65
C VAL A 177 -2.12 -22.55 -7.37
N THR A 178 -1.07 -23.36 -7.49
CA THR A 178 -0.17 -23.68 -6.37
C THR A 178 1.24 -23.14 -6.63
N PHE A 179 1.73 -22.29 -5.73
CA PHE A 179 3.11 -21.83 -5.76
C PHE A 179 4.03 -22.83 -5.05
N THR A 180 5.15 -23.17 -5.70
CA THR A 180 6.18 -24.05 -5.15
C THR A 180 7.35 -23.28 -4.50
N LYS A 181 7.37 -21.95 -4.65
CA LYS A 181 8.38 -21.05 -4.09
C LYS A 181 7.82 -19.65 -3.89
N VAL A 182 8.38 -18.93 -2.92
CA VAL A 182 8.20 -17.48 -2.77
C VAL A 182 9.35 -16.79 -3.50
N ALA A 183 9.06 -15.71 -4.21
CA ALA A 183 10.02 -14.85 -4.88
C ALA A 183 9.97 -13.43 -4.29
N THR A 184 10.82 -12.53 -4.81
CA THR A 184 10.83 -11.12 -4.43
C THR A 184 9.46 -10.47 -4.60
N TYR A 185 8.76 -10.81 -5.70
CA TYR A 185 7.40 -10.40 -6.00
C TYR A 185 6.56 -11.65 -6.25
N THR A 186 5.77 -12.06 -5.27
CA THR A 186 4.96 -13.29 -5.34
C THR A 186 3.49 -12.92 -5.51
N GLY A 187 2.86 -13.48 -6.53
CA GLY A 187 1.45 -13.32 -6.87
C GLY A 187 1.19 -13.76 -8.30
N ILE A 188 -0.08 -13.91 -8.69
CA ILE A 188 -0.46 -14.30 -10.06
C ILE A 188 0.20 -13.35 -11.06
N PHE A 189 0.07 -12.03 -10.82
CA PHE A 189 0.67 -10.96 -11.63
C PHE A 189 2.05 -10.51 -11.15
N GLY A 190 2.65 -11.14 -10.13
CA GLY A 190 4.02 -10.90 -9.69
C GLY A 190 4.37 -9.42 -9.46
N TYR A 191 4.94 -8.79 -10.49
CA TYR A 191 5.22 -7.36 -10.58
C TYR A 191 4.32 -6.66 -11.61
N VAL A 192 3.53 -5.67 -11.17
CA VAL A 192 2.69 -4.80 -11.99
C VAL A 192 3.21 -3.36 -11.96
N SER A 193 3.27 -2.72 -13.13
CA SER A 193 3.57 -1.31 -13.34
C SER A 193 2.30 -0.62 -13.88
N SER A 194 2.39 0.23 -14.90
CA SER A 194 1.26 0.91 -15.56
C SER A 194 0.35 -0.07 -16.31
N ALA A 195 -0.38 -0.93 -15.60
CA ALA A 195 -1.28 -1.93 -16.15
C ALA A 195 -2.72 -1.72 -15.68
N LYS A 196 -3.66 -2.29 -16.42
CA LYS A 196 -5.05 -2.45 -15.99
C LYS A 196 -5.37 -3.93 -15.77
N ILE A 197 -5.86 -4.29 -14.60
CA ILE A 197 -6.36 -5.65 -14.29
C ILE A 197 -7.80 -5.51 -13.82
N GLN A 198 -8.75 -6.14 -14.51
CA GLN A 198 -10.16 -5.97 -14.19
C GLN A 198 -11.02 -7.23 -14.33
N ASN A 199 -12.16 -7.24 -13.65
CA ASN A 199 -13.26 -8.21 -13.80
C ASN A 199 -12.78 -9.67 -13.67
N LEU A 200 -12.00 -9.96 -12.64
CA LEU A 200 -11.30 -11.24 -12.51
C LEU A 200 -11.67 -11.94 -11.21
N VAL A 201 -11.97 -13.24 -11.31
CA VAL A 201 -12.05 -14.11 -10.14
C VAL A 201 -10.75 -14.90 -10.00
N ILE A 202 -10.19 -14.93 -8.80
CA ILE A 202 -9.03 -15.74 -8.45
C ILE A 202 -9.49 -16.73 -7.38
N GLU A 203 -9.42 -18.02 -7.67
CA GLU A 203 -10.01 -19.04 -6.81
C GLU A 203 -9.01 -20.15 -6.47
N ASN A 204 -8.99 -20.56 -5.21
CA ASN A 204 -8.18 -21.68 -4.72
C ASN A 204 -6.68 -21.53 -5.04
N VAL A 205 -6.11 -20.37 -4.66
CA VAL A 205 -4.67 -20.12 -4.78
C VAL A 205 -3.96 -20.49 -3.48
N THR A 206 -2.91 -21.30 -3.58
CA THR A 206 -2.09 -21.73 -2.45
C THR A 206 -0.65 -21.22 -2.60
N ILE A 207 -0.24 -20.27 -1.76
CA ILE A 207 1.16 -19.85 -1.59
C ILE A 207 1.71 -20.52 -0.34
N GLY A 208 2.10 -21.78 -0.46
CA GLY A 208 2.53 -22.62 0.68
C GLY A 208 1.38 -23.07 1.59
N THR A 209 1.67 -23.99 2.52
CA THR A 209 0.66 -24.56 3.44
C THR A 209 1.20 -24.62 4.86
N PRO A 210 0.34 -24.68 5.90
CA PRO A 210 0.80 -24.86 7.28
C PRO A 210 1.69 -26.09 7.49
N SER A 211 1.39 -27.20 6.79
CA SER A 211 2.17 -28.45 6.85
C SER A 211 3.47 -28.41 6.05
N ALA A 212 3.57 -27.51 5.06
CA ALA A 212 4.73 -27.35 4.19
C ALA A 212 4.89 -25.85 3.84
N PRO A 213 5.32 -25.02 4.82
CA PRO A 213 5.48 -23.60 4.58
C PRO A 213 6.62 -23.37 3.60
N LEU A 214 6.41 -22.46 2.64
CA LEU A 214 7.50 -22.02 1.77
C LEU A 214 8.49 -21.17 2.59
N VAL A 215 9.73 -21.04 2.11
CA VAL A 215 10.78 -20.30 2.83
C VAL A 215 11.35 -19.18 1.97
N MET A 216 11.53 -18.01 2.57
CA MET A 216 12.19 -16.86 1.98
C MET A 216 13.29 -16.31 2.90
N THR A 217 14.47 -16.03 2.35
CA THR A 217 15.60 -15.49 3.13
C THR A 217 15.92 -14.03 2.80
N THR A 218 15.31 -13.48 1.75
CA THR A 218 15.54 -12.12 1.27
C THR A 218 14.27 -11.27 1.37
N SER A 219 14.38 -10.00 0.96
CA SER A 219 13.24 -9.09 0.88
C SER A 219 12.12 -9.66 -0.01
N THR A 220 10.89 -9.61 0.48
CA THR A 220 9.73 -10.10 -0.28
C THR A 220 8.53 -9.17 -0.17
N ARG A 221 7.76 -9.16 -1.25
CA ARG A 221 6.42 -8.63 -1.34
C ARG A 221 5.52 -9.73 -1.89
N THR A 222 4.47 -10.05 -1.16
CA THR A 222 3.61 -11.21 -1.47
C THR A 222 2.14 -10.82 -1.37
N GLY A 223 1.38 -11.18 -2.39
CA GLY A 223 -0.07 -11.18 -2.37
C GLY A 223 -0.62 -12.08 -3.47
N ILE A 224 -1.84 -12.59 -3.32
CA ILE A 224 -2.41 -13.57 -4.25
C ILE A 224 -2.54 -12.95 -5.65
N LEU A 225 -3.02 -11.71 -5.74
CA LEU A 225 -3.10 -10.98 -7.00
C LEU A 225 -1.70 -10.57 -7.47
N ALA A 226 -0.96 -9.82 -6.64
CA ALA A 226 0.35 -9.31 -7.00
C ALA A 226 1.28 -9.15 -5.79
N GLY A 227 2.58 -9.33 -6.01
CA GLY A 227 3.58 -8.99 -5.00
C GLY A 227 3.75 -7.47 -4.90
N TYR A 228 3.94 -6.81 -6.05
CA TYR A 228 4.22 -5.38 -6.11
C TYR A 228 3.47 -4.71 -7.25
N ILE A 229 2.72 -3.65 -6.92
CA ILE A 229 2.13 -2.72 -7.90
C ILE A 229 2.79 -1.36 -7.67
N SER A 230 3.65 -0.94 -8.61
CA SER A 230 4.67 0.07 -8.34
C SER A 230 4.34 1.50 -8.78
N THR A 231 3.34 1.70 -9.63
CA THR A 231 3.05 3.01 -10.24
C THR A 231 1.62 3.45 -9.96
N SER A 232 1.46 4.75 -9.70
CA SER A 232 0.18 5.39 -9.38
C SER A 232 -0.83 5.34 -10.52
N THR A 233 -0.37 5.00 -11.73
CA THR A 233 -1.21 4.85 -12.93
C THR A 233 -1.69 3.43 -13.17
N ALA A 234 -1.30 2.45 -12.36
CA ALA A 234 -1.92 1.13 -12.44
C ALA A 234 -3.37 1.18 -11.91
N VAL A 235 -4.23 0.34 -12.46
CA VAL A 235 -5.65 0.27 -12.09
C VAL A 235 -6.03 -1.20 -11.87
N VAL A 236 -6.61 -1.48 -10.70
CA VAL A 236 -7.17 -2.79 -10.36
C VAL A 236 -8.64 -2.62 -10.00
N GLU A 237 -9.53 -3.28 -10.73
CA GLU A 237 -10.98 -3.08 -10.59
C GLU A 237 -11.72 -4.41 -10.57
N ASN A 238 -12.72 -4.56 -9.70
CA ASN A 238 -13.64 -5.70 -9.73
C ASN A 238 -12.91 -7.05 -9.69
N VAL A 239 -12.08 -7.24 -8.66
CA VAL A 239 -11.32 -8.48 -8.46
C VAL A 239 -11.80 -9.18 -7.20
N THR A 240 -12.18 -10.45 -7.35
CA THR A 240 -12.59 -11.29 -6.24
C THR A 240 -11.57 -12.41 -6.03
N ILE A 241 -11.10 -12.59 -4.79
CA ILE A 241 -10.17 -13.65 -4.39
C ILE A 241 -10.90 -14.58 -3.41
N LYS A 242 -11.05 -15.86 -3.79
CA LYS A 242 -11.80 -16.85 -3.00
C LYS A 242 -10.95 -18.03 -2.58
N ASN A 243 -11.23 -18.58 -1.40
CA ASN A 243 -10.73 -19.89 -0.94
C ASN A 243 -9.21 -20.00 -1.03
N SER A 244 -8.47 -18.93 -0.72
CA SER A 244 -7.05 -18.83 -1.03
C SER A 244 -6.21 -18.62 0.22
N SER A 245 -4.96 -19.05 0.19
CA SER A 245 -4.08 -19.00 1.37
C SER A 245 -2.66 -18.58 1.04
N ILE A 246 -2.10 -17.73 1.89
CA ILE A 246 -0.67 -17.41 1.95
C ILE A 246 -0.11 -18.02 3.24
N ASN A 247 0.90 -18.88 3.12
CA ASN A 247 1.61 -19.48 4.25
C ASN A 247 3.10 -19.66 3.92
N TYR A 248 3.94 -18.80 4.50
CA TYR A 248 5.39 -18.94 4.34
C TYR A 248 6.17 -18.41 5.54
N SER A 249 7.42 -18.87 5.65
CA SER A 249 8.39 -18.45 6.65
C SER A 249 9.44 -17.52 6.03
N THR A 250 9.79 -16.45 6.73
CA THR A 250 10.85 -15.52 6.34
C THR A 250 11.95 -15.39 7.38
N SER A 251 13.19 -15.29 6.92
CA SER A 251 14.36 -14.88 7.73
C SER A 251 14.97 -13.57 7.24
N SER A 252 14.23 -12.81 6.42
CA SER A 252 14.66 -11.54 5.86
C SER A 252 15.07 -10.55 6.95
N THR A 253 16.23 -9.94 6.80
CA THR A 253 16.72 -8.85 7.66
C THR A 253 16.33 -7.47 7.13
N VAL A 254 15.59 -7.41 6.01
CA VAL A 254 15.22 -6.16 5.33
C VAL A 254 13.73 -5.90 5.47
N GLN A 255 12.90 -6.75 4.86
CA GLN A 255 11.45 -6.62 4.89
C GLN A 255 10.71 -7.90 4.48
N ALA A 256 9.46 -8.00 4.92
CA ALA A 256 8.42 -8.88 4.41
C ALA A 256 7.10 -8.09 4.38
N TYR A 257 6.62 -7.75 3.18
CA TYR A 257 5.35 -7.05 2.99
C TYR A 257 4.34 -8.04 2.40
N VAL A 258 3.25 -8.27 3.10
CA VAL A 258 2.30 -9.32 2.77
C VAL A 258 0.89 -8.78 2.89
N GLY A 259 0.12 -8.90 1.82
CA GLY A 259 -1.32 -8.64 1.81
C GLY A 259 -2.03 -9.83 1.18
N GLY A 260 -3.27 -10.13 1.57
CA GLY A 260 -4.04 -11.18 0.90
C GLY A 260 -4.16 -10.93 -0.61
N ALA A 261 -4.43 -9.69 -1.02
CA ALA A 261 -4.41 -9.29 -2.43
C ALA A 261 -3.01 -8.85 -2.89
N VAL A 262 -2.42 -7.84 -2.23
CA VAL A 262 -1.19 -7.19 -2.69
C VAL A 262 -0.18 -6.93 -1.57
N GLY A 263 1.09 -7.27 -1.81
CA GLY A 263 2.18 -7.04 -0.86
C GLY A 263 2.51 -5.55 -0.66
N GLU A 264 2.85 -4.85 -1.74
CA GLU A 264 3.04 -3.39 -1.75
C GLU A 264 2.30 -2.77 -2.93
N PHE A 265 1.55 -1.71 -2.65
CA PHE A 265 0.57 -1.15 -3.55
C PHE A 265 0.70 0.38 -3.61
N ARG A 266 1.00 0.90 -4.81
CA ARG A 266 1.10 2.33 -5.12
C ARG A 266 0.20 2.68 -6.31
N ALA A 267 -1.09 2.34 -6.30
CA ALA A 267 -1.96 2.55 -7.46
C ALA A 267 -3.43 2.83 -7.10
N LYS A 268 -4.34 2.75 -8.07
CA LYS A 268 -5.79 2.82 -7.85
C LYS A 268 -6.40 1.43 -7.79
N MET A 269 -7.18 1.15 -6.75
CA MET A 269 -7.85 -0.14 -6.55
C MET A 269 -9.26 0.06 -6.02
N THR A 270 -10.25 -0.50 -6.72
CA THR A 270 -11.67 -0.44 -6.33
C THR A 270 -12.41 -1.74 -6.59
N GLY A 271 -13.45 -2.03 -5.82
CA GLY A 271 -14.28 -3.23 -6.00
C GLY A 271 -13.51 -4.52 -5.75
N ILE A 272 -12.91 -4.65 -4.56
CA ILE A 272 -12.10 -5.82 -4.20
C ILE A 272 -12.80 -6.64 -3.13
N GLU A 273 -12.92 -7.93 -3.39
CA GLU A 273 -13.53 -8.88 -2.45
C GLU A 273 -12.55 -9.99 -2.12
N LEU A 274 -12.26 -10.19 -0.83
CA LEU A 274 -11.58 -11.38 -0.33
C LEU A 274 -12.59 -12.22 0.44
N ASP A 275 -12.85 -13.43 -0.02
CA ASP A 275 -13.77 -14.38 0.61
C ASP A 275 -13.04 -15.67 0.98
N ASN A 276 -13.12 -16.07 2.25
CA ASN A 276 -12.42 -17.22 2.79
C ASN A 276 -10.92 -17.21 2.45
N VAL A 277 -10.23 -16.14 2.84
CA VAL A 277 -8.78 -15.99 2.65
C VAL A 277 -8.04 -16.16 3.98
N SER A 278 -6.85 -16.77 3.94
CA SER A 278 -5.95 -16.83 5.09
C SER A 278 -4.56 -16.31 4.75
N VAL A 279 -4.01 -15.46 5.61
CA VAL A 279 -2.68 -14.86 5.44
C VAL A 279 -1.86 -15.16 6.69
N HIS A 280 -1.01 -16.17 6.61
CA HIS A 280 -0.08 -16.57 7.68
C HIS A 280 1.36 -16.28 7.28
N LEU A 281 2.05 -15.50 8.12
CA LEU A 281 3.48 -15.25 8.02
C LEU A 281 4.17 -15.74 9.29
N LYS A 282 5.23 -16.52 9.13
CA LYS A 282 6.20 -16.76 10.20
C LYS A 282 7.47 -15.98 9.94
N SER A 283 7.92 -15.13 10.86
CA SER A 283 9.20 -14.43 10.75
C SER A 283 10.17 -14.88 11.82
N THR A 284 11.44 -15.06 11.45
CA THR A 284 12.52 -15.47 12.37
C THR A 284 13.60 -14.41 12.53
N SER A 285 13.44 -13.25 11.90
CA SER A 285 14.44 -12.18 11.82
C SER A 285 13.82 -10.80 12.00
N TYR A 286 14.66 -9.78 12.09
CA TYR A 286 14.29 -8.39 12.43
C TYR A 286 13.90 -7.52 11.21
N GLY A 287 13.66 -8.11 10.04
CA GLY A 287 13.18 -7.36 8.88
C GLY A 287 11.87 -6.62 9.18
N ARG A 288 11.60 -5.53 8.45
CA ARG A 288 10.33 -4.79 8.59
C ARG A 288 9.16 -5.66 8.15
N ILE A 289 8.22 -5.91 9.05
CA ILE A 289 7.04 -6.72 8.75
C ILE A 289 5.83 -5.80 8.59
N ARG A 290 5.14 -5.95 7.46
CA ARG A 290 3.87 -5.28 7.19
C ARG A 290 2.91 -6.30 6.64
N LEU A 291 1.93 -6.68 7.45
CA LEU A 291 1.00 -7.75 7.18
C LEU A 291 -0.42 -7.17 7.16
N GLY A 292 -1.13 -7.34 6.04
CA GLY A 292 -2.51 -6.89 5.87
C GLY A 292 -3.42 -8.02 5.40
N GLY A 293 -4.70 -7.98 5.77
CA GLY A 293 -5.69 -8.86 5.17
C GLY A 293 -5.81 -8.67 3.66
N VAL A 294 -5.70 -7.42 3.18
CA VAL A 294 -5.77 -7.08 1.75
C VAL A 294 -4.43 -6.53 1.24
N ILE A 295 -3.88 -5.51 1.91
CA ILE A 295 -2.68 -4.80 1.47
C ILE A 295 -1.60 -4.84 2.56
N GLY A 296 -0.38 -5.29 2.25
CA GLY A 296 0.74 -5.19 3.19
C GLY A 296 1.18 -3.73 3.40
N THR A 297 1.58 -3.06 2.32
CA THR A 297 1.94 -1.64 2.29
C THR A 297 1.08 -0.88 1.30
N LEU A 298 0.33 0.11 1.78
CA LEU A 298 -0.37 1.09 0.96
C LEU A 298 0.51 2.35 0.85
N SER A 299 1.21 2.52 -0.26
CA SER A 299 2.22 3.56 -0.47
C SER A 299 1.61 4.95 -0.67
N GLU A 300 2.48 5.96 -0.75
CA GLU A 300 2.13 7.30 -1.18
C GLU A 300 1.35 7.25 -2.51
N GLU A 301 0.37 8.14 -2.71
CA GLU A 301 -0.44 8.23 -3.95
C GLU A 301 -1.38 7.04 -4.26
N ALA A 302 -1.46 6.04 -3.39
CA ALA A 302 -2.41 4.95 -3.58
C ALA A 302 -3.83 5.33 -3.17
N THR A 303 -4.83 4.76 -3.85
CA THR A 303 -6.24 4.78 -3.44
C THR A 303 -6.79 3.36 -3.33
N LEU A 304 -7.54 3.10 -2.27
CA LEU A 304 -8.17 1.83 -1.96
C LEU A 304 -9.64 2.10 -1.63
N LYS A 305 -10.55 1.66 -2.49
CA LYS A 305 -11.98 1.91 -2.34
C LYS A 305 -12.80 0.64 -2.48
N GLU A 306 -13.95 0.60 -1.83
CA GLU A 306 -14.94 -0.50 -1.99
C GLU A 306 -14.31 -1.88 -1.81
N VAL A 307 -13.80 -2.12 -0.60
CA VAL A 307 -13.09 -3.36 -0.26
C VAL A 307 -13.81 -4.12 0.82
N SER A 308 -14.14 -5.36 0.54
CA SER A 308 -14.67 -6.35 1.48
C SER A 308 -13.62 -7.42 1.75
N SER A 309 -13.39 -7.74 3.03
CA SER A 309 -12.33 -8.68 3.40
C SER A 309 -12.77 -9.65 4.50
N ASN A 310 -13.03 -10.90 4.11
CA ASN A 310 -13.02 -12.06 4.99
C ASN A 310 -11.66 -12.77 4.87
N ALA A 311 -10.63 -12.11 5.41
CA ALA A 311 -9.26 -12.59 5.40
C ALA A 311 -8.73 -12.70 6.84
N ASN A 312 -8.49 -13.94 7.30
CA ASN A 312 -7.84 -14.16 8.60
C ASN A 312 -6.34 -13.89 8.49
N VAL A 313 -5.81 -13.07 9.39
CA VAL A 313 -4.41 -12.63 9.39
C VAL A 313 -3.69 -13.18 10.61
N SER A 314 -2.60 -13.91 10.41
CA SER A 314 -1.79 -14.50 11.49
C SER A 314 -0.32 -14.18 11.32
N LEU A 315 0.34 -13.73 12.39
CA LEU A 315 1.78 -13.54 12.44
C LEU A 315 2.39 -14.35 13.59
N ASP A 316 3.35 -15.22 13.25
CA ASP A 316 4.23 -15.84 14.25
C ASP A 316 5.60 -15.19 14.14
N PHE A 317 5.93 -14.29 15.07
CA PHE A 317 7.29 -13.80 15.20
C PHE A 317 8.07 -14.70 16.16
N VAL A 318 9.01 -15.48 15.63
CA VAL A 318 9.87 -16.40 16.39
C VAL A 318 11.32 -16.04 16.11
N GLY A 319 11.76 -14.93 16.69
CA GLY A 319 13.09 -14.39 16.50
C GLY A 319 14.19 -15.40 16.86
N ASN A 320 15.27 -15.38 16.09
CA ASN A 320 16.43 -16.24 16.34
C ASN A 320 17.66 -15.39 16.70
N ASN A 321 17.99 -15.35 17.99
CA ASN A 321 19.18 -14.69 18.53
C ASN A 321 19.25 -13.19 18.15
N ILE A 322 18.15 -12.48 18.32
CA ILE A 322 18.04 -11.06 17.97
C ILE A 322 18.84 -10.23 18.97
N ARG A 323 19.80 -9.44 18.48
CA ARG A 323 20.71 -8.65 19.32
C ARG A 323 20.87 -7.21 18.82
N ASN A 324 20.59 -6.23 19.68
CA ASN A 324 20.83 -4.80 19.41
C ASN A 324 20.14 -4.35 18.11
N ARG A 325 18.83 -4.60 18.03
CA ARG A 325 18.00 -4.31 16.85
C ARG A 325 16.77 -3.48 17.18
N GLU A 326 16.33 -2.75 16.16
CA GLU A 326 14.97 -2.24 16.06
C GLU A 326 14.12 -3.29 15.36
N ILE A 327 12.95 -3.58 15.92
CA ILE A 327 11.91 -4.40 15.29
C ILE A 327 10.69 -3.51 15.08
N ARG A 328 10.13 -3.58 13.87
CA ARG A 328 8.88 -2.91 13.53
C ARG A 328 7.95 -3.89 12.86
N ILE A 329 6.83 -4.15 13.53
CA ILE A 329 5.79 -5.07 13.09
C ILE A 329 4.49 -4.29 12.99
N ASN A 330 3.90 -4.28 11.79
CA ASN A 330 2.61 -3.66 11.56
C ASN A 330 1.65 -4.73 11.01
N VAL A 331 0.55 -4.99 11.72
CA VAL A 331 -0.46 -5.98 11.34
C VAL A 331 -1.82 -5.30 11.28
N GLY A 332 -2.50 -5.41 10.15
CA GLY A 332 -3.84 -4.88 9.94
C GLY A 332 -4.78 -5.95 9.39
N GLY A 333 -6.04 -5.96 9.83
CA GLY A 333 -7.06 -6.82 9.20
C GLY A 333 -7.41 -6.39 7.76
N VAL A 334 -7.02 -5.18 7.33
CA VAL A 334 -7.03 -4.76 5.91
C VAL A 334 -5.64 -4.32 5.45
N ILE A 335 -5.06 -3.32 6.11
CA ILE A 335 -3.80 -2.67 5.69
C ILE A 335 -2.72 -2.83 6.77
N GLY A 336 -1.58 -3.43 6.45
CA GLY A 336 -0.45 -3.47 7.40
C GLY A 336 0.09 -2.08 7.70
N TYR A 337 0.44 -1.32 6.65
CA TYR A 337 0.99 0.03 6.76
C TYR A 337 0.33 0.99 5.75
N HIS A 338 -0.54 1.86 6.24
CA HIS A 338 -1.19 2.88 5.44
C HIS A 338 -0.36 4.17 5.40
N ASN A 339 0.20 4.47 4.22
CA ASN A 339 1.13 5.56 3.96
C ASN A 339 0.66 6.55 2.88
N ALA A 340 -0.55 6.39 2.31
CA ALA A 340 -1.15 7.28 1.32
C ALA A 340 -1.49 8.68 1.87
N ARG A 341 -0.46 9.45 2.28
CA ARG A 341 -0.54 10.77 2.89
C ARG A 341 -0.88 11.88 1.89
N ASN A 342 -0.54 11.69 0.62
CA ASN A 342 -0.67 12.73 -0.41
C ASN A 342 -2.09 12.86 -0.95
N ILE A 343 -2.94 11.87 -0.71
CA ILE A 343 -4.34 11.86 -1.16
C ILE A 343 -5.23 11.96 0.07
N ASN A 344 -6.20 12.88 0.03
CA ASN A 344 -7.27 12.94 1.02
C ASN A 344 -8.32 11.88 0.69
N ARG A 345 -8.86 11.17 1.68
CA ARG A 345 -9.83 10.08 1.47
C ARG A 345 -9.25 8.99 0.54
N SER A 346 -7.98 8.63 0.75
CA SER A 346 -7.32 7.57 -0.01
C SER A 346 -7.85 6.18 0.31
N VAL A 347 -8.43 6.00 1.50
CA VAL A 347 -9.05 4.75 1.94
C VAL A 347 -10.50 5.03 2.32
N GLU A 348 -11.42 4.40 1.60
CA GLU A 348 -12.85 4.71 1.69
C GLU A 348 -13.71 3.49 1.38
N ASN A 349 -14.85 3.33 2.04
CA ASN A 349 -15.78 2.21 1.81
C ASN A 349 -15.09 0.86 2.02
N ILE A 350 -14.63 0.61 3.24
CA ILE A 350 -13.86 -0.59 3.58
C ILE A 350 -14.53 -1.36 4.71
N TYR A 351 -14.67 -2.68 4.59
CA TYR A 351 -14.94 -3.51 5.75
C TYR A 351 -14.13 -4.80 5.80
N SER A 352 -13.90 -5.29 7.02
CA SER A 352 -13.24 -6.57 7.25
C SER A 352 -13.88 -7.33 8.40
N THR A 353 -14.09 -8.63 8.18
CA THR A 353 -14.67 -9.57 9.15
C THR A 353 -13.65 -10.61 9.63
N GLY A 354 -12.45 -10.62 9.04
CA GLY A 354 -11.39 -11.56 9.38
C GLY A 354 -10.73 -11.27 10.72
N ASN A 355 -10.30 -12.33 11.40
CA ASN A 355 -9.59 -12.22 12.67
C ASN A 355 -8.12 -11.85 12.47
N VAL A 356 -7.54 -11.19 13.46
CA VAL A 356 -6.11 -10.84 13.51
C VAL A 356 -5.47 -11.51 14.73
N THR A 357 -4.51 -12.41 14.51
CA THR A 357 -3.76 -13.10 15.56
C THR A 357 -2.27 -12.80 15.42
N VAL A 358 -1.62 -12.41 16.53
CA VAL A 358 -0.20 -12.04 16.54
C VAL A 358 0.50 -12.67 17.74
N ASP A 359 1.38 -13.62 17.47
CA ASP A 359 2.19 -14.30 18.48
C ASP A 359 3.65 -13.84 18.41
N LEU A 360 4.18 -13.34 19.52
CA LEU A 360 5.47 -12.67 19.58
C LEU A 360 6.42 -13.34 20.57
N ASN A 361 7.44 -13.97 20.02
CA ASN A 361 8.65 -14.37 20.73
C ASN A 361 9.85 -13.73 20.03
N PHE A 362 10.43 -12.69 20.64
CA PHE A 362 11.52 -11.95 20.00
C PHE A 362 12.85 -12.71 19.96
N GLY A 363 13.01 -13.77 20.76
CA GLY A 363 14.25 -14.56 20.80
C GLY A 363 15.48 -13.69 21.05
N THR A 364 15.35 -12.69 21.93
CA THR A 364 16.40 -11.73 22.26
C THR A 364 17.63 -12.45 22.82
N ALA A 365 18.81 -12.07 22.34
CA ALA A 365 20.08 -12.71 22.67
C ALA A 365 20.58 -12.34 24.07
N SER A 366 21.30 -13.24 24.73
CA SER A 366 21.85 -13.05 26.08
C SER A 366 22.85 -11.92 26.26
N ASN A 367 23.47 -11.48 25.17
CA ASN A 367 24.41 -10.37 25.12
C ASN A 367 23.78 -9.10 24.51
N THR A 368 22.46 -8.97 24.59
CA THR A 368 21.74 -7.75 24.20
C THR A 368 22.03 -6.63 25.19
N THR A 369 22.42 -5.48 24.67
CA THR A 369 22.72 -4.27 25.46
C THR A 369 21.77 -3.11 25.13
N SER A 370 21.00 -3.24 24.05
CA SER A 370 19.97 -2.29 23.65
C SER A 370 18.96 -2.96 22.71
N GLY A 371 17.80 -2.35 22.53
CA GLY A 371 16.82 -2.77 21.53
C GLY A 371 15.57 -1.91 21.58
N ASN A 372 14.83 -1.86 20.47
CA ASN A 372 13.52 -1.22 20.42
C ASN A 372 12.55 -2.09 19.62
N TYR A 373 11.54 -2.64 20.28
CA TYR A 373 10.52 -3.46 19.63
C TYR A 373 9.22 -2.69 19.62
N SER A 374 8.79 -2.30 18.41
CA SER A 374 7.56 -1.56 18.18
C SER A 374 6.58 -2.43 17.40
N VAL A 375 5.41 -2.67 18.00
CA VAL A 375 4.35 -3.49 17.42
C VAL A 375 3.07 -2.67 17.29
N TYR A 376 2.43 -2.75 16.14
CA TYR A 376 1.21 -2.04 15.81
C TYR A 376 0.20 -3.02 15.23
N VAL A 377 -0.93 -3.21 15.92
CA VAL A 377 -1.99 -4.13 15.49
C VAL A 377 -3.32 -3.41 15.46
N GLY A 378 -4.03 -3.50 14.35
CA GLY A 378 -5.37 -2.95 14.23
C GLY A 378 -6.30 -3.74 13.32
N GLY A 379 -7.61 -3.60 13.54
CA GLY A 379 -8.62 -4.29 12.72
C GLY A 379 -8.66 -3.80 11.28
N LEU A 380 -8.57 -2.49 11.05
CA LEU A 380 -8.46 -1.92 9.70
C LEU A 380 -6.99 -1.72 9.32
N ALA A 381 -6.21 -1.09 10.19
CA ALA A 381 -4.81 -0.80 9.89
C ALA A 381 -3.88 -1.02 11.09
N GLY A 382 -2.71 -1.61 10.85
CA GLY A 382 -1.64 -1.62 11.86
C GLY A 382 -1.20 -0.19 12.17
N ILE A 383 -0.77 0.53 11.13
CA ILE A 383 -0.48 1.97 11.19
C ILE A 383 -1.30 2.69 10.13
N ALA A 384 -1.92 3.82 10.50
CA ALA A 384 -2.59 4.74 9.59
C ALA A 384 -2.00 6.16 9.67
N TYR A 385 -1.43 6.63 8.55
CA TYR A 385 -0.93 8.00 8.40
C TYR A 385 -1.80 8.91 7.52
N SER A 386 -2.94 8.41 7.06
CA SER A 386 -4.00 9.20 6.45
C SER A 386 -5.34 8.75 7.04
N ASN A 387 -6.40 9.48 6.71
CA ASN A 387 -7.75 9.19 7.16
C ASN A 387 -8.36 7.98 6.45
N ILE A 388 -9.22 7.29 7.17
CA ILE A 388 -10.11 6.23 6.66
C ILE A 388 -11.54 6.74 6.73
N HIS A 389 -12.32 6.53 5.66
CA HIS A 389 -13.69 7.01 5.51
C HIS A 389 -14.65 5.83 5.32
N HIS A 390 -15.82 5.89 5.94
CA HIS A 390 -16.89 4.89 5.79
C HIS A 390 -16.37 3.45 5.91
N ALA A 391 -16.11 3.01 7.13
CA ALA A 391 -15.51 1.70 7.33
C ALA A 391 -15.95 1.01 8.60
N PHE A 392 -15.95 -0.32 8.59
CA PHE A 392 -16.11 -1.07 9.82
C PHE A 392 -15.22 -2.31 9.91
N TYR A 393 -14.88 -2.67 11.14
CA TYR A 393 -14.17 -3.91 11.44
C TYR A 393 -15.02 -4.78 12.36
N ALA A 394 -15.27 -6.01 11.95
CA ALA A 394 -16.14 -6.97 12.61
C ALA A 394 -15.43 -8.32 12.82
N GLY A 395 -14.14 -8.28 13.17
CA GLY A 395 -13.35 -9.45 13.56
C GLY A 395 -12.80 -9.33 14.98
N SER A 396 -12.16 -10.39 15.46
CA SER A 396 -11.47 -10.44 16.74
C SER A 396 -9.96 -10.21 16.59
N ILE A 397 -9.35 -9.60 17.60
CA ILE A 397 -7.91 -9.33 17.68
C ILE A 397 -7.32 -10.06 18.88
N GLU A 398 -6.28 -10.84 18.64
CA GLU A 398 -5.51 -11.54 19.67
C GLU A 398 -4.02 -11.21 19.52
N VAL A 399 -3.39 -10.83 20.63
CA VAL A 399 -1.96 -10.48 20.66
C VAL A 399 -1.31 -11.11 21.88
N ASN A 400 -0.31 -11.97 21.64
CA ASN A 400 0.40 -12.68 22.69
C ASN A 400 1.89 -12.34 22.66
N HIS A 401 2.49 -12.10 23.82
CA HIS A 401 3.93 -11.95 23.97
C HIS A 401 4.40 -12.49 25.33
N GLU A 402 5.32 -13.45 25.27
CA GLU A 402 6.09 -13.90 26.42
C GLU A 402 7.53 -13.39 26.30
N LYS A 403 7.99 -12.64 27.30
CA LYS A 403 9.38 -12.16 27.37
C LYS A 403 10.33 -13.30 27.71
N ASN A 404 11.57 -13.19 27.24
CA ASN A 404 12.68 -14.00 27.75
C ASN A 404 13.57 -13.23 28.75
N ASP A 405 14.53 -13.94 29.37
CA ASP A 405 15.44 -13.41 30.40
C ASP A 405 16.33 -12.24 29.93
N TYR A 406 16.46 -12.03 28.62
CA TYR A 406 17.43 -11.11 28.01
C TYR A 406 16.81 -9.83 27.48
N GLU A 407 15.52 -9.62 27.72
CA GLU A 407 14.79 -8.46 27.24
C GLU A 407 14.80 -7.26 28.20
N SER A 408 15.46 -7.37 29.36
CA SER A 408 15.55 -6.27 30.34
C SER A 408 16.21 -4.99 29.81
N GLN A 409 17.01 -5.08 28.75
CA GLN A 409 17.68 -3.95 28.09
C GLN A 409 16.94 -3.47 26.82
N VAL A 410 15.76 -4.02 26.54
CA VAL A 410 14.97 -3.71 25.36
C VAL A 410 13.79 -2.83 25.74
N SER A 411 13.60 -1.74 25.02
CA SER A 411 12.36 -0.97 25.08
C SER A 411 11.31 -1.64 24.20
N LYS A 412 10.16 -1.99 24.77
CA LYS A 412 9.02 -2.56 24.05
C LYS A 412 7.83 -1.62 24.10
N SER A 413 7.23 -1.33 22.95
CA SER A 413 6.02 -0.51 22.87
C SER A 413 5.02 -1.11 21.89
N PHE A 414 3.87 -1.50 22.41
CA PHE A 414 2.82 -2.17 21.65
C PHE A 414 1.59 -1.26 21.58
N HIS A 415 1.05 -1.12 20.38
CA HIS A 415 -0.09 -0.27 20.07
C HIS A 415 -1.19 -1.10 19.43
N ILE A 416 -2.20 -1.46 20.22
CA ILE A 416 -3.22 -2.43 19.83
C ILE A 416 -4.59 -1.74 19.83
N GLY A 417 -5.21 -1.56 18.67
CA GLY A 417 -6.50 -0.89 18.55
C GLY A 417 -7.53 -1.75 17.83
N GLY A 418 -8.79 -1.67 18.22
CA GLY A 418 -9.85 -2.36 17.48
C GLY A 418 -9.99 -1.92 16.01
N LEU A 419 -9.62 -0.68 15.69
CA LEU A 419 -9.62 -0.13 14.33
C LEU A 419 -8.19 0.10 13.82
N MET A 420 -7.38 0.82 14.60
CA MET A 420 -6.04 1.23 14.21
C MET A 420 -5.05 0.97 15.33
N GLY A 421 -3.93 0.29 15.06
CA GLY A 421 -2.87 0.19 16.06
C GLY A 421 -2.33 1.58 16.41
N PHE A 422 -1.95 2.34 15.40
CA PHE A 422 -1.52 3.74 15.55
C PHE A 422 -2.12 4.66 14.48
N TYR A 423 -2.60 5.82 14.90
CA TYR A 423 -3.07 6.89 14.02
C TYR A 423 -2.16 8.13 14.10
N GLY A 424 -1.52 8.46 12.97
CA GLY A 424 -0.45 9.44 12.87
C GLY A 424 -0.76 10.69 12.05
N SER A 425 -2.04 10.99 11.81
CA SER A 425 -2.47 12.07 10.92
C SER A 425 -3.35 13.10 11.63
N ASN A 426 -3.38 14.33 11.12
CA ASN A 426 -4.35 15.35 11.52
C ASN A 426 -5.56 15.43 10.58
N LYS A 427 -5.62 14.57 9.55
CA LYS A 427 -6.84 14.39 8.77
C LYS A 427 -7.90 13.73 9.64
N THR A 428 -9.17 14.05 9.42
CA THR A 428 -10.27 13.40 10.14
C THR A 428 -10.68 12.12 9.40
N SER A 429 -10.70 11.01 10.13
CA SER A 429 -11.42 9.79 9.77
C SER A 429 -12.89 9.96 10.15
N THR A 430 -13.80 9.55 9.27
CA THR A 430 -15.24 9.72 9.44
C THR A 430 -15.99 8.42 9.21
N GLU A 431 -16.99 8.19 10.06
CA GLU A 431 -17.89 7.04 9.97
C GLU A 431 -17.12 5.71 10.01
N VAL A 432 -16.20 5.58 10.99
CA VAL A 432 -15.39 4.37 11.17
C VAL A 432 -15.73 3.68 12.48
N VAL A 433 -16.21 2.44 12.45
CA VAL A 433 -16.68 1.73 13.65
C VAL A 433 -16.14 0.32 13.80
N ARG A 434 -15.81 -0.08 15.02
CA ARG A 434 -15.66 -1.50 15.35
C ARG A 434 -17.05 -2.06 15.67
N LEU A 435 -17.40 -3.21 15.11
CA LEU A 435 -18.57 -3.98 15.50
C LEU A 435 -18.15 -4.98 16.58
N GLY A 436 -18.70 -4.83 17.78
CA GLY A 436 -18.23 -5.52 18.97
C GLY A 436 -18.98 -6.81 19.32
N ASP A 437 -20.17 -7.01 18.77
CA ASP A 437 -20.97 -8.20 19.09
C ASP A 437 -20.28 -9.47 18.61
N ASN A 438 -20.13 -10.42 19.53
CA ASN A 438 -19.37 -11.67 19.35
C ASN A 438 -17.88 -11.50 19.05
N GLN A 439 -17.33 -10.29 19.17
CA GLN A 439 -15.93 -10.01 18.88
C GLN A 439 -15.14 -9.52 20.09
N SER A 440 -13.88 -9.94 20.16
CA SER A 440 -12.99 -9.65 21.29
C SER A 440 -11.70 -8.96 20.85
N ILE A 441 -11.18 -8.10 21.73
CA ILE A 441 -9.75 -7.76 21.75
C ILE A 441 -9.16 -8.40 23.01
N THR A 442 -8.20 -9.30 22.82
CA THR A 442 -7.52 -10.04 23.89
C THR A 442 -6.01 -9.86 23.75
N ILE A 443 -5.35 -9.46 24.82
CA ILE A 443 -3.93 -9.11 24.82
C ILE A 443 -3.28 -9.78 26.02
N GLU A 444 -2.36 -10.71 25.79
CA GLU A 444 -1.57 -11.37 26.83
C GLU A 444 -0.08 -10.99 26.63
N VAL A 445 0.44 -10.06 27.43
CA VAL A 445 1.79 -9.52 27.27
C VAL A 445 2.50 -9.35 28.60
N SER A 446 3.83 -9.42 28.56
CA SER A 446 4.67 -9.20 29.74
C SER A 446 4.58 -7.78 30.30
N ASP A 447 4.81 -7.67 31.61
CA ASP A 447 4.74 -6.43 32.42
C ASP A 447 5.72 -5.32 32.01
N ASP A 448 6.76 -5.63 31.23
CA ASP A 448 7.77 -4.70 30.75
C ASP A 448 7.43 -4.08 29.37
N VAL A 449 6.25 -4.39 28.81
CA VAL A 449 5.73 -3.76 27.61
C VAL A 449 5.05 -2.44 27.94
N LEU A 450 5.47 -1.35 27.28
CA LEU A 450 4.66 -0.13 27.23
C LEU A 450 3.47 -0.37 26.30
N LEU A 451 2.38 -0.87 26.87
CA LEU A 451 1.15 -1.17 26.15
C LEU A 451 0.26 0.07 26.05
N ARG A 452 -0.23 0.34 24.83
CA ARG A 452 -1.35 1.25 24.58
C ARG A 452 -2.41 0.46 23.84
N ALA A 453 -3.54 0.24 24.50
CA ALA A 453 -4.62 -0.57 23.98
C ALA A 453 -5.95 0.18 24.05
N SER A 454 -6.80 0.00 23.04
CA SER A 454 -8.13 0.62 23.01
C SER A 454 -9.07 -0.13 22.07
N GLN A 455 -10.38 0.01 22.27
CA GLN A 455 -11.36 -0.53 21.32
C GLN A 455 -11.38 0.17 19.96
N THR A 456 -10.75 1.35 19.85
CA THR A 456 -10.66 2.10 18.60
C THR A 456 -9.21 2.21 18.14
N SER A 457 -8.45 3.15 18.70
CA SER A 457 -7.05 3.38 18.33
C SER A 457 -6.12 3.09 19.49
N GLY A 458 -5.18 2.16 19.32
CA GLY A 458 -4.20 1.84 20.35
C GLY A 458 -3.42 3.08 20.77
N HIS A 459 -3.04 3.92 19.79
CA HIS A 459 -2.57 5.28 20.07
C HIS A 459 -2.88 6.22 18.91
N SER A 460 -3.21 7.47 19.24
CA SER A 460 -3.38 8.55 18.28
C SER A 460 -2.58 9.75 18.75
N ILE A 461 -1.87 10.39 17.80
CA ILE A 461 -1.23 11.69 18.00
C ILE A 461 -1.99 12.83 17.31
N SER A 462 -3.20 12.55 16.80
CA SER A 462 -4.01 13.53 16.10
C SER A 462 -4.45 14.64 17.06
N THR A 463 -4.35 15.89 16.61
CA THR A 463 -4.95 17.03 17.30
C THR A 463 -6.38 17.32 16.83
N THR A 464 -6.84 16.61 15.80
CA THR A 464 -8.18 16.77 15.21
C THR A 464 -9.14 15.72 15.76
N ILE A 465 -10.38 16.11 16.00
CA ILE A 465 -11.44 15.19 16.42
C ILE A 465 -11.65 14.15 15.32
N GLN A 466 -11.60 12.87 15.72
CA GLN A 466 -11.88 11.73 14.87
C GLN A 466 -13.33 11.28 15.09
N ASN A 467 -14.07 10.99 14.03
CA ASN A 467 -15.40 10.37 14.13
C ASN A 467 -15.23 8.85 13.97
N ILE A 468 -14.75 8.23 15.05
CA ILE A 468 -14.53 6.80 15.17
C ILE A 468 -15.10 6.27 16.49
N GLY A 469 -15.51 5.01 16.52
CA GLY A 469 -16.09 4.42 17.74
C GLY A 469 -16.29 2.92 17.68
N ILE A 470 -17.07 2.41 18.62
CA ILE A 470 -17.53 1.03 18.69
C ILE A 470 -19.05 0.99 18.73
N PHE A 471 -19.65 -0.01 18.08
CA PHE A 471 -21.06 -0.33 18.17
C PHE A 471 -21.23 -1.79 18.65
N GLY A 472 -22.24 -2.03 19.47
CA GLY A 472 -22.48 -3.33 20.11
C GLY A 472 -21.61 -3.56 21.34
N SER A 473 -21.32 -4.83 21.62
CA SER A 473 -20.65 -5.28 22.84
C SER A 473 -19.22 -4.75 22.95
N THR A 474 -18.90 -4.14 24.09
CA THR A 474 -17.52 -3.72 24.39
C THR A 474 -16.73 -4.88 24.99
N HIS A 475 -15.57 -5.19 24.41
CA HIS A 475 -14.67 -6.24 24.91
C HIS A 475 -13.21 -5.85 24.68
N LEU A 476 -12.50 -5.62 25.80
CA LEU A 476 -11.07 -5.39 25.85
C LEU A 476 -10.52 -6.11 27.09
N MET A 477 -9.72 -7.14 26.85
CA MET A 477 -9.07 -7.94 27.90
C MET A 477 -7.56 -7.81 27.79
N ILE A 478 -6.90 -7.44 28.89
CA ILE A 478 -5.45 -7.33 29.00
C ILE A 478 -5.01 -8.22 30.17
N ASN A 479 -4.21 -9.24 29.89
CA ASN A 479 -3.73 -10.21 30.88
C ASN A 479 -4.86 -10.76 31.74
N GLN A 480 -5.94 -11.22 31.07
CA GLN A 480 -7.18 -11.72 31.68
C GLN A 480 -7.96 -10.71 32.55
N VAL A 481 -7.60 -9.42 32.54
CA VAL A 481 -8.33 -8.34 33.22
C VAL A 481 -9.11 -7.52 32.21
N SER A 482 -10.37 -7.22 32.52
CA SER A 482 -11.20 -6.36 31.68
C SER A 482 -10.81 -4.89 31.85
N GLU A 483 -10.54 -4.22 30.74
CA GLU A 483 -10.18 -2.79 30.69
C GLU A 483 -11.28 -1.93 30.05
N VAL A 484 -12.48 -2.50 29.88
CA VAL A 484 -13.63 -1.81 29.26
C VAL A 484 -13.98 -0.51 29.98
N GLU A 485 -13.96 -0.51 31.32
CA GLU A 485 -14.28 0.69 32.11
C GLU A 485 -13.22 1.80 32.01
N ASN A 486 -11.99 1.45 31.62
CA ASN A 486 -10.88 2.39 31.49
C ASN A 486 -10.66 2.87 30.03
N ASP A 487 -11.30 2.22 29.06
CA ASP A 487 -11.23 2.60 27.65
C ASP A 487 -12.10 3.83 27.38
N THR A 488 -11.55 4.82 26.69
CA THR A 488 -12.23 6.10 26.41
C THR A 488 -12.86 6.16 25.03
N SER A 489 -13.01 5.01 24.35
CA SER A 489 -13.63 4.97 23.02
C SER A 489 -15.08 5.42 23.07
N THR A 490 -15.50 6.16 22.04
CA THR A 490 -16.90 6.49 21.83
C THR A 490 -17.69 5.20 21.56
N VAL A 491 -18.72 4.94 22.38
CA VAL A 491 -19.68 3.86 22.16
C VAL A 491 -20.92 4.44 21.49
N TYR A 492 -21.23 3.98 20.29
CA TYR A 492 -22.44 4.32 19.57
C TYR A 492 -23.57 3.37 19.98
N ASN A 493 -24.73 3.94 20.29
CA ASN A 493 -25.92 3.17 20.68
C ASN A 493 -26.80 2.80 19.47
N ASP A 494 -26.57 3.47 18.33
CA ASP A 494 -27.32 3.29 17.11
C ASP A 494 -26.40 3.60 15.91
N LEU A 495 -26.52 2.80 14.86
CA LEU A 495 -25.88 3.03 13.57
C LEU A 495 -26.88 3.30 12.45
N ASN A 496 -28.19 3.43 12.74
CA ASN A 496 -29.17 3.89 11.77
C ASN A 496 -28.72 5.24 11.20
N ASP A 497 -28.66 5.34 9.87
CA ASP A 497 -28.19 6.51 9.13
C ASP A 497 -26.77 6.98 9.51
N TYR A 498 -25.97 6.15 10.20
CA TYR A 498 -24.60 6.50 10.57
C TYR A 498 -23.68 6.50 9.35
N PHE A 499 -23.87 5.54 8.45
CA PHE A 499 -23.12 5.47 7.21
C PHE A 499 -23.85 6.26 6.12
N THR A 500 -23.16 7.24 5.56
CA THR A 500 -23.66 8.02 4.42
C THR A 500 -23.33 7.38 3.07
N SER A 501 -22.54 6.30 3.09
CA SER A 501 -22.22 5.48 1.93
C SER A 501 -23.19 4.32 1.82
N ASP A 502 -24.01 4.30 0.77
CA ASP A 502 -24.94 3.22 0.45
C ASP A 502 -24.23 1.85 0.45
N TRP A 503 -23.01 1.79 -0.12
CA TRP A 503 -22.23 0.56 -0.18
C TRP A 503 -21.88 -0.01 1.20
N ILE A 504 -21.53 0.86 2.17
CA ILE A 504 -21.23 0.43 3.53
C ILE A 504 -22.51 0.11 4.30
N GLN A 505 -23.57 0.89 4.10
CA GLN A 505 -24.85 0.65 4.73
C GLN A 505 -25.41 -0.72 4.32
N ASP A 506 -25.41 -1.04 3.03
CA ASP A 506 -25.81 -2.35 2.50
C ASP A 506 -24.96 -3.49 3.10
N ALA A 507 -23.64 -3.29 3.20
CA ALA A 507 -22.74 -4.28 3.78
C ALA A 507 -23.00 -4.51 5.28
N TYR A 508 -23.29 -3.45 6.03
CA TYR A 508 -23.64 -3.53 7.44
C TYR A 508 -24.98 -4.26 7.66
N GLU A 509 -26.00 -3.91 6.88
CA GLU A 509 -27.30 -4.58 6.92
C GLU A 509 -27.19 -6.06 6.57
N ALA A 510 -26.42 -6.41 5.53
CA ALA A 510 -26.20 -7.80 5.14
C ALA A 510 -25.47 -8.62 6.21
N LEU A 511 -24.59 -8.00 7.00
CA LEU A 511 -23.85 -8.67 8.07
C LEU A 511 -24.69 -8.86 9.35
N THR A 512 -25.70 -8.02 9.55
CA THR A 512 -26.50 -7.96 10.80
C THR A 512 -27.92 -8.53 10.66
N ALA A 513 -28.37 -8.79 9.42
CA ALA A 513 -29.57 -9.55 9.11
C ALA A 513 -29.42 -11.04 9.47
#